data_AF-U5IB19-F1
#
_entry.id   AF-U5IB19-F1
#
_cell.length_a   1.000
_cell.length_b   1.000
_cell.length_c   1.000
_cell.angle_alpha   90.00
_cell.angle_beta   90.00
_cell.angle_gamma   90.00
#
_symmetry.space_group_name_H-M   'P 1'
#
loop_
_entity.id
_entity.type
_entity.pdbx_description
1 polymer ?
#
loop_
_entity_poly.entity_id
_entity_poly.type
_entity_poly.pdbx_seq_one_letter_code
_entity_poly.pdbx_strand_id
1 'polypeptide(L)'
;LHEFGDTTNGCISTGPHFNPNNMTHGAPEDEIRHAGDLGNITANADGVVETTLVDNQIPLTGPNSVVGRAFVVHELKDDLG
;
A
#
# COMPACT_ATOMS: atom_id res chain seq x y z
N LEU A 1 1.05 0.15 -0.23
CA LEU A 1 2.10 -0.72 -0.82
C LEU A 1 2.75 0.03 -1.97
N HIS A 2 4.05 0.22 -1.91
CA HIS A 2 4.81 0.99 -2.90
C HIS A 2 5.39 0.11 -4.01
N GLU A 3 5.74 0.73 -5.13
CA GLU A 3 6.17 0.04 -6.35
C GLU A 3 7.50 -0.71 -6.18
N PHE A 4 8.48 -0.10 -5.51
CA PHE A 4 9.82 -0.66 -5.38
C PHE A 4 10.09 -1.15 -3.95
N GLY A 5 10.83 -2.26 -3.84
CA GLY A 5 11.47 -2.68 -2.59
C GLY A 5 12.85 -2.04 -2.39
N ASP A 6 13.10 -0.89 -3.01
CA ASP A 6 14.36 -0.16 -2.89
C ASP A 6 14.35 0.70 -1.61
N THR A 7 15.33 0.45 -0.74
CA THR A 7 15.51 1.15 0.54
C THR A 7 16.82 1.94 0.61
N THR A 8 17.50 2.15 -0.52
CA THR A 8 18.79 2.87 -0.60
C THR A 8 18.72 4.30 -0.07
N ASN A 9 17.56 4.95 -0.16
CA ASN A 9 17.28 6.26 0.44
C ASN A 9 16.06 6.19 1.38
N GLY A 10 15.99 5.14 2.20
CA GLY A 10 14.85 4.88 3.09
C GLY A 10 13.55 4.73 2.31
N CYS A 11 12.44 5.21 2.87
CA CYS A 11 11.11 5.09 2.25
C CYS A 11 10.99 5.87 0.93
N ILE A 12 11.81 6.90 0.69
CA ILE A 12 11.74 7.72 -0.52
C ILE A 12 12.02 6.88 -1.77
N SER A 13 12.98 5.95 -1.69
CA SER A 13 13.34 5.08 -2.82
C SER A 13 12.27 4.04 -3.17
N THR A 14 11.26 3.83 -2.31
CA THR A 14 10.20 2.84 -2.59
C THR A 14 9.27 3.30 -3.72
N GLY A 15 9.32 4.57 -4.12
CA GLY A 15 8.57 5.09 -5.26
C GLY A 15 7.11 5.41 -4.94
N PRO A 16 6.21 5.48 -5.94
CA PRO A 16 4.79 5.71 -5.74
C PRO A 16 4.07 4.43 -5.26
N HIS A 17 2.75 4.52 -5.04
CA HIS A 17 1.92 3.34 -4.83
C HIS A 17 2.01 2.37 -6.01
N PHE A 18 1.98 1.07 -5.71
CA PHE A 18 1.97 0.05 -6.75
C PHE A 18 0.67 0.13 -7.58
N ASN A 19 0.80 0.47 -8.86
CA ASN A 19 -0.33 0.77 -9.74
C ASN A 19 -0.17 0.13 -11.14
N PRO A 20 -0.27 -1.21 -11.24
CA PRO A 20 -0.08 -1.92 -12.51
C PRO A 20 -1.18 -1.62 -13.55
N ASN A 21 -2.34 -1.13 -13.10
CA ASN A 21 -3.52 -0.86 -13.94
C ASN A 21 -3.67 0.63 -14.30
N ASN A 22 -2.73 1.48 -13.87
CA ASN A 22 -2.72 2.92 -14.12
C ASN A 22 -4.05 3.63 -13.74
N MET A 23 -4.56 3.30 -12.55
CA MET A 23 -5.77 3.91 -11.96
C MET A 23 -5.41 5.14 -11.14
N THR A 24 -6.41 5.94 -10.75
CA THR A 24 -6.24 6.96 -9.70
C THR A 24 -6.29 6.32 -8.31
N HIS A 25 -5.81 7.06 -7.31
CA HIS A 25 -5.89 6.67 -5.89
C HIS A 25 -7.34 6.55 -5.42
N GLY A 26 -7.61 5.65 -4.48
CA GLY A 26 -8.94 5.44 -3.89
C GLY A 26 -8.93 4.60 -2.61
N ALA A 27 -10.10 4.37 -2.03
CA ALA A 27 -10.27 3.47 -0.89
C ALA A 27 -10.13 1.99 -1.31
N PRO A 28 -9.79 1.06 -0.40
CA PRO A 28 -9.69 -0.36 -0.73
C PRO A 28 -10.98 -0.96 -1.32
N GLU A 29 -12.14 -0.43 -0.98
CA GLU A 29 -13.43 -0.93 -1.44
C GLU A 29 -13.85 -0.35 -2.79
N ASP A 30 -13.11 0.64 -3.31
CA ASP A 30 -13.42 1.29 -4.58
C ASP A 30 -13.00 0.44 -5.79
N GLU A 31 -13.76 0.58 -6.88
CA GLU A 31 -13.39 -0.02 -8.17
C GLU A 31 -12.18 0.69 -8.80
N ILE A 32 -12.05 2.00 -8.56
CA ILE A 32 -10.95 2.83 -9.04
C ILE A 32 -10.04 3.14 -7.85
N ARG A 33 -8.95 2.39 -7.77
CA ARG A 33 -7.87 2.57 -6.80
C ARG A 33 -6.58 2.02 -7.37
N HIS A 34 -5.44 2.38 -6.78
CA HIS A 34 -4.22 1.64 -7.03
C HIS A 34 -4.33 0.23 -6.42
N ALA A 35 -3.61 -0.74 -6.98
CA ALA A 35 -3.53 -2.08 -6.39
C ALA A 35 -2.91 -2.03 -4.98
N GLY A 36 -1.96 -1.11 -4.78
CA GLY A 36 -1.29 -0.91 -3.50
C GLY A 36 -2.04 -0.07 -2.46
N ASP A 37 -3.24 0.42 -2.75
CA ASP A 37 -4.07 1.18 -1.81
C ASP A 37 -4.74 0.22 -0.83
N LEU A 38 -4.27 0.21 0.41
CA LEU A 38 -4.76 -0.68 1.49
C LEU A 38 -5.45 0.09 2.62
N GLY A 39 -5.65 1.40 2.42
CA GLY A 39 -6.38 2.28 3.33
C GLY A 39 -5.64 2.57 4.64
N ASN A 40 -6.43 2.99 5.63
CA ASN A 40 -5.93 3.42 6.92
C ASN A 40 -5.81 2.25 7.92
N ILE A 41 -4.80 2.32 8.78
CA ILE A 41 -4.67 1.50 9.99
C ILE A 41 -4.88 2.36 11.23
N THR A 42 -5.46 1.79 12.28
CA THR A 42 -5.75 2.51 13.53
C THR A 42 -4.83 2.00 14.63
N ALA A 43 -3.99 2.88 15.17
CA ALA A 43 -3.19 2.59 16.35
C ALA A 43 -4.05 2.68 17.61
N ASN A 44 -3.77 1.82 18.60
CA ASN A 44 -4.35 1.91 19.93
C ASN A 44 -3.75 3.10 20.72
N ALA A 45 -4.16 3.26 21.98
CA ALA A 45 -3.69 4.35 22.84
C ALA A 45 -2.17 4.34 23.10
N ASP A 46 -1.51 3.20 22.92
CA ASP A 46 -0.07 3.01 23.08
C ASP A 46 0.71 3.19 21.75
N GLY A 47 0.02 3.53 20.65
CA GLY A 47 0.63 3.69 19.34
C GLY A 47 0.88 2.36 18.60
N VAL A 48 0.28 1.26 19.06
CA VAL A 48 0.44 -0.07 18.47
C VAL A 48 -0.72 -0.39 17.52
N VAL A 49 -0.40 -0.92 16.34
CA VAL A 49 -1.39 -1.43 15.37
C VAL A 49 -1.34 -2.95 15.37
N GLU A 50 -2.46 -3.59 15.70
CA GLU A 50 -2.71 -5.01 15.47
C GLU A 50 -3.91 -5.15 14.54
N THR A 51 -3.67 -5.51 13.28
CA THR A 51 -4.73 -5.61 12.28
C THR A 51 -4.44 -6.69 11.25
N THR A 52 -5.51 -7.18 10.61
CA THR A 52 -5.46 -8.08 9.46
C THR A 52 -6.21 -7.42 8.32
N LEU A 53 -5.51 -7.15 7.22
CA LEU A 53 -6.11 -6.66 5.98
C LEU A 53 -6.21 -7.82 4.99
N VAL A 54 -7.37 -7.94 4.33
CA VAL A 54 -7.61 -8.95 3.29
C VAL A 54 -7.93 -8.21 2.00
N ASP A 55 -7.16 -8.48 0.95
CA ASP A 55 -7.24 -7.77 -0.32
C ASP A 55 -7.06 -8.72 -1.51
N ASN A 56 -7.72 -8.41 -2.63
CA ASN A 56 -7.72 -9.24 -3.83
C ASN A 56 -6.89 -8.67 -5.00
N GLN A 57 -6.27 -7.49 -4.85
CA GLN A 57 -5.47 -6.84 -5.89
C GLN A 57 -3.95 -7.07 -5.74
N ILE A 58 -3.51 -7.72 -4.65
CA ILE A 58 -2.09 -7.92 -4.31
C ILE A 58 -1.65 -9.40 -4.35
N PRO A 59 -1.49 -10.02 -5.53
CA PRO A 59 -1.09 -11.42 -5.63
C PRO A 59 0.37 -11.64 -5.18
N LEU A 60 0.68 -12.84 -4.70
CA LEU A 60 2.05 -13.24 -4.33
C LEU A 60 2.87 -13.82 -5.50
N THR A 61 2.23 -14.08 -6.65
CA THR A 61 2.85 -14.71 -7.82
C THR A 61 2.37 -14.07 -9.12
N GLY A 62 3.08 -14.33 -10.21
CA GLY A 62 2.73 -13.80 -11.53
C GLY A 62 3.28 -12.39 -11.78
N PRO A 63 2.90 -11.76 -12.91
CA PRO A 63 3.49 -10.49 -13.35
C PRO A 63 3.23 -9.32 -12.40
N ASN A 64 2.13 -9.36 -11.65
CA ASN A 64 1.75 -8.33 -10.68
C ASN A 64 2.09 -8.72 -9.24
N SER A 65 3.03 -9.66 -9.03
CA SER A 65 3.42 -10.08 -7.69
C SER A 65 3.90 -8.90 -6.84
N VAL A 66 3.53 -8.92 -5.56
CA VAL A 66 3.99 -7.96 -4.55
C VAL A 66 5.28 -8.37 -3.86
N VAL A 67 5.78 -9.57 -4.13
CA VAL A 67 7.07 -10.04 -3.60
C VAL A 67 8.20 -9.15 -4.13
N GLY A 68 9.03 -8.64 -3.21
CA GLY A 68 10.12 -7.71 -3.55
C GLY A 68 9.71 -6.23 -3.59
N ARG A 69 8.48 -5.91 -3.21
CA ARG A 69 7.98 -4.52 -3.03
C ARG A 69 7.96 -4.13 -1.55
N ALA A 70 7.64 -2.86 -1.26
CA ALA A 70 7.67 -2.32 0.11
C ALA A 70 6.27 -1.99 0.66
N PHE A 71 5.97 -2.48 1.87
CA PHE A 71 4.90 -1.93 2.68
C PHE A 71 5.41 -0.67 3.40
N VAL A 72 4.64 0.41 3.29
CA VAL A 72 4.98 1.72 3.86
C VAL A 72 3.80 2.16 4.72
N VAL A 73 4.10 2.59 5.95
CA VAL A 73 3.15 3.24 6.87
C VAL A 73 3.46 4.73 6.85
N HIS A 74 2.43 5.55 6.65
CA HIS A 74 2.56 7.00 6.56
C HIS A 74 2.31 7.69 7.90
N GLU A 75 2.86 8.89 8.05
CA GLU A 75 2.68 9.75 9.23
C GLU A 75 1.24 10.27 9.35
N LEU A 76 0.60 10.55 8.21
CA LEU A 76 -0.73 11.13 8.14
C LEU A 76 -1.76 10.12 7.66
N LYS A 77 -3.00 10.38 8.03
CA LYS A 77 -4.18 9.64 7.57
C LYS A 77 -4.32 9.81 6.06
N ASP A 78 -4.55 8.69 5.38
CA ASP A 78 -4.97 8.63 3.98
C ASP A 78 -6.39 9.22 3.83
N ASP A 79 -6.57 10.14 2.89
CA ASP A 79 -7.87 10.77 2.58
C ASP A 79 -8.76 9.93 1.66
N LEU A 80 -8.20 8.86 1.07
CA LEU A 80 -8.84 7.92 0.17
C LEU A 80 -9.16 8.50 -1.21
N GLY A 81 -8.44 9.55 -1.63
CA GLY A 81 -8.66 10.29 -2.89
C GLY A 81 -9.61 11.48 -2.79
#